data_AF-A0A5C7F1V4-F1
#
_entry.id   AF-A0A5C7F1V4-F1
#
_cell.length_a   1.000
_cell.length_b   1.000
_cell.length_c   1.000
_cell.angle_alpha   90.00
_cell.angle_beta   90.00
_cell.angle_gamma   90.00
#
_symmetry.space_group_name_H-M   'P 1'
#
loop_
_entity.id
_entity.type
_entity.pdbx_description
1 polymer ?
#
loop_
_entity_poly.entity_id
_entity_poly.type
_entity_poly.pdbx_seq_one_letter_code
_entity_poly.pdbx_strand_id
1 'polypeptide(L)'
;MCPSSEDAKFLLDVFGIRGPLDCLVGEPSRRRHAAAVRCHLCANDLPAGSLIPVPSPLADMQLYICSPEFTFVQIAASSSCEDAIYCGMALCSDFRLEPVAQGGVVFRERGDSALTKRPRIEAFLDGIGPVRGSEKARRALRYVADDARSPRECSLGMLLSLPSRNGGFDLGRLSFNRAFATIDGIDRYGRRKSKNRIPDILLEATSRSGERRVVAVDYDSFSTHAGDPKMLLDMHRRNDLATVRGLPHFALTSADANNFEYLCSLAEQIRKVLGRPMRPALRTSVDSHESRRILMEARYRRYVLWRRFVIPPFDDVVDGIIGGDRW
;
A
#
# COMPACT_ATOMS: atom_id res chain seq x y z
N MET A 1 -33.26 0.00 0.79
CA MET A 1 -33.77 1.14 1.58
C MET A 1 -32.85 1.30 2.77
N CYS A 2 -32.64 2.51 3.29
CA CYS A 2 -31.86 2.71 4.51
C CYS A 2 -32.56 2.01 5.71
N PRO A 3 -31.84 1.22 6.53
CA PRO A 3 -32.43 0.56 7.70
C PRO A 3 -33.03 1.56 8.70
N SER A 4 -33.89 1.07 9.59
CA SER A 4 -34.34 1.86 10.74
C SER A 4 -33.17 2.12 11.71
N SER A 5 -33.34 3.03 12.66
CA SER A 5 -32.31 3.31 13.67
C SER A 5 -32.09 2.11 14.60
N GLU A 6 -33.14 1.34 14.86
CA GLU A 6 -33.08 0.12 15.67
C GLU A 6 -32.35 -1.00 14.93
N ASP A 7 -32.74 -1.25 13.67
CA ASP A 7 -32.07 -2.23 12.81
C ASP A 7 -30.59 -1.88 12.62
N ALA A 8 -30.27 -0.59 12.41
CA ALA A 8 -28.89 -0.16 12.25
C ALA A 8 -28.05 -0.43 13.50
N LYS A 9 -28.58 -0.14 14.71
CA LYS A 9 -27.88 -0.46 15.97
C LYS A 9 -27.68 -1.95 16.14
N PHE A 10 -28.68 -2.75 15.81
CA PHE A 10 -28.59 -4.20 15.83
C PHE A 10 -27.50 -4.71 14.87
N LEU A 11 -27.47 -4.22 13.63
CA LEU A 11 -26.43 -4.60 12.65
C LEU A 11 -25.03 -4.18 13.11
N LEU A 12 -24.88 -2.97 13.67
CA LEU A 12 -23.60 -2.50 14.21
C LEU A 12 -23.09 -3.42 15.33
N ASP A 13 -23.96 -3.85 16.24
CA ASP A 13 -23.62 -4.77 17.33
C ASP A 13 -23.25 -6.16 16.80
N VAL A 14 -24.10 -6.74 15.94
CA VAL A 14 -23.89 -8.08 15.35
C VAL A 14 -22.58 -8.15 14.56
N PHE A 15 -22.24 -7.11 13.80
CA PHE A 15 -21.01 -7.06 13.01
C PHE A 15 -19.81 -6.48 13.77
N GLY A 16 -19.98 -6.04 15.02
CA GLY A 16 -18.92 -5.41 15.81
C GLY A 16 -18.37 -4.12 15.20
N ILE A 17 -19.18 -3.39 14.42
CA ILE A 17 -18.80 -2.16 13.74
C ILE A 17 -18.96 -0.98 14.71
N ARG A 18 -17.92 -0.15 14.84
CA ARG A 18 -17.97 1.08 15.64
C ARG A 18 -18.40 2.26 14.77
N GLY A 19 -19.15 3.20 15.36
CA GLY A 19 -19.63 4.40 14.66
C GLY A 19 -20.97 4.19 13.94
N PRO A 20 -21.39 5.14 13.08
CA PRO A 20 -22.62 5.02 12.32
C PRO A 20 -22.48 4.00 11.18
N LEU A 21 -23.58 3.34 10.81
CA LEU A 21 -23.64 2.48 9.64
C LEU A 21 -23.69 3.32 8.36
N ASP A 22 -22.66 3.24 7.53
CA ASP A 22 -22.63 3.89 6.22
C ASP A 22 -23.49 3.14 5.20
N CYS A 23 -24.56 3.78 4.71
CA CYS A 23 -25.56 3.18 3.82
C CYS A 23 -25.61 3.90 2.47
N LEU A 24 -25.58 3.13 1.36
CA LEU A 24 -25.84 3.69 0.03
C LEU A 24 -27.34 3.78 -0.25
N VAL A 25 -27.77 4.92 -0.78
CA VAL A 25 -29.15 5.16 -1.22
C VAL A 25 -29.18 5.67 -2.65
N GLY A 26 -30.11 5.15 -3.47
CA GLY A 26 -30.25 5.54 -4.88
C GLY A 26 -30.95 6.88 -5.10
N GLU A 27 -31.72 7.35 -4.11
CA GLU A 27 -32.56 8.53 -4.22
C GLU A 27 -32.45 9.39 -2.94
N PRO A 28 -32.47 10.74 -3.05
CA PRO A 28 -32.44 11.61 -1.87
C PRO A 28 -33.56 11.37 -0.87
N SER A 29 -34.76 11.03 -1.35
CA SER A 29 -35.95 10.73 -0.53
C SER A 29 -35.78 9.50 0.37
N ARG A 30 -34.84 8.61 0.05
CA ARG A 30 -34.56 7.39 0.81
C ARG A 30 -33.50 7.58 1.89
N ARG A 31 -32.96 8.79 2.04
CA ARG A 31 -32.05 9.14 3.12
C ARG A 31 -32.79 9.12 4.44
N ARG A 32 -32.12 8.64 5.49
CA ARG A 32 -32.58 8.74 6.87
C ARG A 32 -31.56 9.56 7.66
N HIS A 33 -32.05 10.46 8.51
CA HIS A 33 -31.24 11.20 9.46
C HIS A 33 -31.36 10.54 10.84
N ALA A 34 -30.36 9.76 11.21
CA ALA A 34 -30.30 9.10 12.52
C ALA A 34 -28.83 9.02 12.98
N ALA A 35 -28.58 9.10 14.28
CA ALA A 35 -27.22 9.04 14.82
C ALA A 35 -26.49 7.72 14.49
N ALA A 36 -27.25 6.62 14.35
CA ALA A 36 -26.72 5.30 14.03
C ALA A 36 -26.50 5.06 12.52
N VAL A 37 -26.85 6.00 11.63
CA VAL A 37 -26.80 5.79 10.18
C VAL A 37 -26.28 7.03 9.45
N ARG A 38 -25.37 6.81 8.50
CA ARG A 38 -24.92 7.84 7.56
C ARG A 38 -25.32 7.44 6.14
N CYS A 39 -26.17 8.23 5.49
CA CYS A 39 -26.62 7.93 4.12
C CYS A 39 -25.76 8.61 3.05
N HIS A 40 -25.29 7.82 2.09
CA HIS A 40 -24.51 8.25 0.93
C HIS A 40 -25.35 8.10 -0.33
N LEU A 41 -25.57 9.19 -1.06
CA LEU A 41 -26.32 9.14 -2.32
C LEU A 41 -25.45 8.55 -3.43
N CYS A 42 -25.92 7.48 -4.03
CA CYS A 42 -25.35 6.85 -5.21
C CYS A 42 -26.44 6.79 -6.29
N ALA A 43 -26.58 7.89 -7.03
CA ALA A 43 -27.59 8.03 -8.08
C ALA A 43 -27.13 7.52 -9.46
N ASN A 44 -25.86 7.10 -9.56
CA ASN A 44 -25.31 6.57 -10.81
C ASN A 44 -25.63 5.09 -10.92
N ASP A 45 -25.86 4.63 -12.15
CA ASP A 45 -25.92 3.21 -12.44
C ASP A 45 -24.58 2.55 -12.07
N LEU A 46 -24.68 1.50 -11.26
CA LEU A 46 -23.51 0.75 -10.81
C LEU A 46 -23.26 -0.44 -11.75
N PRO A 47 -22.00 -0.70 -12.12
CA PRO A 47 -21.65 -1.94 -12.81
C PRO A 47 -22.16 -3.19 -12.07
N ALA A 48 -22.48 -4.24 -12.83
CA ALA A 48 -22.78 -5.53 -12.23
C ALA A 48 -21.62 -6.00 -11.34
N GLY A 49 -21.93 -6.46 -10.13
CA GLY A 49 -20.93 -6.86 -9.14
C GLY A 49 -20.41 -5.73 -8.25
N SER A 50 -20.87 -4.47 -8.41
CA SER A 50 -20.53 -3.39 -7.46
C SER A 50 -21.00 -3.67 -6.03
N LEU A 51 -22.05 -4.46 -5.88
CA LEU A 51 -22.67 -4.84 -4.60
C LEU A 51 -22.64 -6.37 -4.45
N ILE A 52 -22.15 -6.85 -3.31
CA ILE A 52 -22.03 -8.28 -2.99
C ILE A 52 -23.07 -8.61 -1.91
N PRO A 53 -23.97 -9.58 -2.14
CA PRO A 53 -24.94 -9.99 -1.13
C PRO A 53 -24.23 -10.66 0.06
N VAL A 54 -24.67 -10.34 1.28
CA VAL A 54 -24.20 -10.99 2.52
C VAL A 54 -25.38 -11.54 3.31
N PRO A 55 -25.18 -12.61 4.11
CA PRO A 55 -26.23 -13.13 4.98
C PRO A 55 -26.78 -12.02 5.88
N SER A 56 -28.10 -11.88 5.90
CA SER A 56 -28.77 -10.91 6.76
C SER A 56 -29.24 -11.57 8.05
N PRO A 57 -28.91 -11.01 9.23
CA PRO A 57 -29.50 -11.44 10.48
C PRO A 57 -30.94 -10.94 10.66
N LEU A 58 -31.45 -10.11 9.73
CA LEU A 58 -32.81 -9.56 9.74
C LEU A 58 -33.67 -10.30 8.70
N ALA A 59 -34.82 -10.83 9.14
CA ALA A 59 -35.69 -11.68 8.32
C ALA A 59 -36.21 -11.00 7.03
N ASP A 60 -36.52 -9.71 7.11
CA ASP A 60 -37.17 -8.96 6.02
C ASP A 60 -36.24 -8.00 5.29
N MET A 61 -34.91 -8.18 5.43
CA MET A 61 -33.93 -7.28 4.83
C MET A 61 -32.81 -8.05 4.14
N GLN A 62 -32.58 -7.76 2.87
CA GLN A 62 -31.37 -8.20 2.18
C GLN A 62 -30.23 -7.22 2.44
N LEU A 63 -29.06 -7.76 2.77
CA LEU A 63 -27.85 -6.97 2.96
C LEU A 63 -26.90 -7.15 1.79
N TYR A 64 -26.30 -6.03 1.40
CA TYR A 64 -25.27 -5.96 0.39
C TYR A 64 -24.13 -5.10 0.92
N ILE A 65 -22.90 -5.48 0.59
CA ILE A 65 -21.70 -4.69 0.84
C ILE A 65 -21.11 -4.22 -0.49
N CYS A 66 -20.38 -3.10 -0.48
CA CYS A 66 -19.63 -2.67 -1.64
C CYS A 66 -18.54 -3.70 -1.97
N SER A 67 -18.40 -4.05 -3.24
CA SER A 67 -17.24 -4.78 -3.74
C SER A 67 -15.93 -4.09 -3.35
N PRO A 68 -14.82 -4.81 -3.22
CA PRO A 68 -13.50 -4.21 -2.96
C PRO A 68 -13.12 -3.15 -4.01
N GLU A 69 -13.44 -3.39 -5.27
CA GLU A 69 -13.19 -2.47 -6.37
C GLU A 69 -14.00 -1.18 -6.23
N PHE A 70 -15.28 -1.28 -5.85
CA PHE A 70 -16.10 -0.10 -5.61
C PHE A 70 -15.67 0.66 -4.34
N THR A 71 -15.35 -0.08 -3.28
CA THR A 71 -14.81 0.47 -2.03
C THR A 71 -13.54 1.28 -2.29
N PHE A 72 -12.64 0.84 -3.17
CA PHE A 72 -11.45 1.62 -3.57
C PHE A 72 -11.81 2.97 -4.19
N VAL A 73 -12.85 3.01 -5.05
CA VAL A 73 -13.34 4.28 -5.64
C VAL A 73 -13.89 5.21 -4.56
N GLN A 74 -14.64 4.66 -3.61
CA GLN A 74 -15.20 5.40 -2.49
C GLN A 74 -14.07 5.96 -1.60
N ILE A 75 -13.07 5.15 -1.23
CA ILE A 75 -11.88 5.61 -0.49
C ILE A 75 -11.18 6.74 -1.24
N ALA A 76 -10.98 6.62 -2.56
CA ALA A 76 -10.39 7.68 -3.35
C ALA A 76 -11.27 8.96 -3.39
N ALA A 77 -12.59 8.87 -3.20
CA ALA A 77 -13.47 10.03 -3.15
C ALA A 77 -13.30 10.86 -1.86
N SER A 78 -12.96 10.23 -0.74
CA SER A 78 -12.93 10.82 0.61
C SER A 78 -11.52 11.11 1.15
N SER A 79 -10.50 10.41 0.64
CA SER A 79 -9.14 10.43 1.19
C SER A 79 -8.09 11.13 0.30
N SER A 80 -6.85 11.24 0.77
CA SER A 80 -5.73 11.72 -0.04
C SER A 80 -5.34 10.70 -1.13
N CYS A 81 -4.46 11.08 -2.06
CA CYS A 81 -4.00 10.13 -3.08
C CYS A 81 -3.15 9.02 -2.44
N GLU A 82 -2.35 9.37 -1.43
CA GLU A 82 -1.47 8.49 -0.70
C GLU A 82 -2.26 7.47 0.13
N ASP A 83 -3.32 7.92 0.80
CA ASP A 83 -4.24 7.04 1.54
C ASP A 83 -4.91 6.03 0.60
N ALA A 84 -5.41 6.52 -0.55
CA ALA A 84 -6.01 5.65 -1.56
C ALA A 84 -5.00 4.61 -2.06
N ILE A 85 -3.75 4.98 -2.32
CA ILE A 85 -2.70 4.03 -2.74
C ILE A 85 -2.48 2.96 -1.66
N TYR A 86 -2.35 3.37 -0.40
CA TYR A 86 -2.14 2.45 0.72
C TYR A 86 -3.30 1.47 0.88
N CYS A 87 -4.54 1.96 0.91
CA CYS A 87 -5.73 1.11 0.98
C CYS A 87 -5.85 0.20 -0.25
N GLY A 88 -5.52 0.70 -1.45
CA GLY A 88 -5.50 -0.10 -2.67
C GLY A 88 -4.53 -1.27 -2.58
N MET A 89 -3.31 -1.05 -2.05
CA MET A 89 -2.36 -2.13 -1.79
C MET A 89 -2.90 -3.13 -0.76
N ALA A 90 -3.51 -2.65 0.33
CA ALA A 90 -4.11 -3.51 1.35
C ALA A 90 -5.30 -4.35 0.83
N LEU A 91 -6.09 -3.84 -0.11
CA LEU A 91 -7.15 -4.61 -0.77
C LEU A 91 -6.58 -5.70 -1.70
N CYS A 92 -5.38 -5.47 -2.24
CA CYS A 92 -4.69 -6.37 -3.18
C CYS A 92 -3.66 -7.29 -2.50
N SER A 93 -3.50 -7.19 -1.19
CA SER A 93 -2.47 -7.86 -0.41
C SER A 93 -2.88 -9.27 0.00
N ASP A 94 -1.87 -10.08 0.31
CA ASP A 94 -2.03 -11.44 0.85
C ASP A 94 -1.97 -11.42 2.38
N PHE A 95 -2.31 -10.29 3.01
CA PHE A 95 -2.51 -10.19 4.45
C PHE A 95 -3.92 -9.71 4.78
N ARG A 96 -4.34 -9.94 6.03
CA ARG A 96 -5.54 -9.33 6.61
C ARG A 96 -5.29 -8.96 8.05
N LEU A 97 -6.12 -8.07 8.55
CA LEU A 97 -6.15 -7.76 9.97
C LEU A 97 -6.87 -8.85 10.74
N GLU A 98 -6.31 -9.18 11.89
CA GLU A 98 -6.89 -10.13 12.83
C GLU A 98 -6.60 -9.58 14.22
N PRO A 99 -7.57 -8.92 14.88
CA PRO A 99 -7.34 -8.21 16.15
C PRO A 99 -6.78 -9.09 17.27
N VAL A 100 -7.08 -10.39 17.22
CA VAL A 100 -6.64 -11.38 18.21
C VAL A 100 -5.28 -12.01 17.87
N ALA A 101 -4.74 -11.76 16.67
CA ALA A 101 -3.44 -12.28 16.27
C ALA A 101 -2.30 -11.45 16.86
N GLN A 102 -1.18 -12.10 17.17
CA GLN A 102 0.04 -11.42 17.59
C GLN A 102 0.52 -10.46 16.49
N GLY A 103 0.57 -9.16 16.78
CA GLY A 103 0.91 -8.13 15.80
C GLY A 103 -0.24 -7.67 14.90
N GLY A 104 -1.48 -8.15 15.13
CA GLY A 104 -2.70 -7.67 14.48
C GLY A 104 -2.87 -8.04 13.01
N VAL A 105 -1.95 -8.82 12.44
CA VAL A 105 -1.89 -9.15 11.01
C VAL A 105 -1.66 -10.64 10.82
N VAL A 106 -2.39 -11.26 9.90
CA VAL A 106 -2.19 -12.65 9.47
C VAL A 106 -2.10 -12.76 7.96
N PHE A 107 -1.38 -13.77 7.49
CA PHE A 107 -1.32 -14.11 6.07
C PHE A 107 -2.63 -14.74 5.60
N ARG A 108 -3.04 -14.37 4.39
CA ARG A 108 -4.11 -15.03 3.66
C ARG A 108 -3.53 -16.30 3.05
N GLU A 109 -3.94 -17.45 3.57
CA GLU A 109 -3.51 -18.76 3.11
C GLU A 109 -4.71 -19.71 3.01
N ARG A 110 -4.51 -20.89 2.40
CA ARG A 110 -5.45 -22.02 2.41
C ARG A 110 -6.85 -21.68 1.88
N GLY A 111 -6.92 -20.94 0.77
CA GLY A 111 -8.17 -20.57 0.11
C GLY A 111 -8.71 -19.20 0.49
N ASP A 112 -8.12 -18.54 1.48
CA ASP A 112 -8.26 -17.09 1.63
C ASP A 112 -7.27 -16.39 0.68
N SER A 113 -7.80 -15.54 -0.19
CA SER A 113 -7.03 -14.77 -1.17
C SER A 113 -7.26 -13.28 -0.98
N ALA A 114 -6.39 -12.44 -1.56
CA ALA A 114 -6.62 -11.00 -1.61
C ALA A 114 -8.05 -10.67 -2.05
N LEU A 115 -8.63 -9.60 -1.47
CA LEU A 115 -10.01 -9.20 -1.72
C LEU A 115 -10.23 -8.83 -3.19
N THR A 116 -9.21 -8.28 -3.83
CA THR A 116 -9.17 -8.03 -5.26
C THR A 116 -7.72 -8.03 -5.75
N LYS A 117 -7.51 -7.68 -7.02
CA LYS A 117 -6.19 -7.42 -7.62
C LYS A 117 -6.29 -6.19 -8.50
N ARG A 118 -5.17 -5.51 -8.73
CA ARG A 118 -5.09 -4.30 -9.56
C ARG A 118 -5.82 -4.41 -10.91
N PRO A 119 -5.71 -5.51 -11.69
CA PRO A 119 -6.44 -5.64 -12.96
C PRO A 119 -7.96 -5.63 -12.81
N ARG A 120 -8.51 -6.14 -11.70
CA ARG A 120 -9.96 -6.09 -11.44
C ARG A 120 -10.43 -4.69 -11.09
N ILE A 121 -9.66 -3.95 -10.29
CA ILE A 121 -9.93 -2.53 -10.01
C ILE A 121 -9.88 -1.71 -11.30
N GLU A 122 -8.90 -1.98 -12.18
CA GLU A 122 -8.79 -1.32 -13.49
C GLU A 122 -10.03 -1.56 -14.35
N ALA A 123 -10.42 -2.84 -14.52
CA ALA A 123 -11.64 -3.21 -15.25
C ALA A 123 -12.91 -2.59 -14.66
N PHE A 124 -13.01 -2.52 -13.33
CA PHE A 124 -14.12 -1.88 -12.65
C PHE A 124 -14.18 -0.37 -12.93
N LEU A 125 -13.04 0.32 -12.87
CA LEU A 125 -12.96 1.75 -13.19
C LEU A 125 -13.37 2.03 -14.65
N ASP A 126 -13.03 1.12 -15.57
CA ASP A 126 -13.42 1.21 -16.98
C ASP A 126 -14.93 1.02 -17.18
N GLY A 127 -15.59 0.25 -16.32
CA GLY A 127 -17.04 0.03 -16.36
C GLY A 127 -17.89 1.09 -15.64
N ILE A 128 -17.40 1.70 -14.54
CA ILE A 128 -18.23 2.58 -13.68
C ILE A 128 -18.47 3.99 -14.24
N GLY A 129 -17.69 4.42 -15.24
CA GLY A 129 -17.79 5.77 -15.80
C GLY A 129 -17.35 6.88 -14.83
N PRO A 130 -17.64 8.15 -15.15
CA PRO A 130 -17.16 9.30 -14.38
C PRO A 130 -17.97 9.51 -13.10
N VAL A 131 -17.57 8.83 -12.02
CA VAL A 131 -18.15 9.01 -10.67
C VAL A 131 -17.20 9.75 -9.74
N ARG A 132 -17.72 10.34 -8.65
CA ARG A 132 -16.88 10.98 -7.62
C ARG A 132 -15.83 9.99 -7.14
N GLY A 133 -14.56 10.38 -7.20
CA GLY A 133 -13.42 9.53 -6.80
C GLY A 133 -12.79 8.73 -7.95
N SER A 134 -13.49 8.44 -9.05
CA SER A 134 -12.98 7.61 -10.17
C SER A 134 -11.64 8.11 -10.73
N GLU A 135 -11.53 9.42 -11.01
CA GLU A 135 -10.28 10.02 -11.49
C GLU A 135 -9.13 9.94 -10.47
N LYS A 136 -9.43 10.13 -9.18
CA LYS A 136 -8.40 9.99 -8.13
C LYS A 136 -8.00 8.52 -7.98
N ALA A 137 -8.95 7.60 -8.03
CA ALA A 137 -8.74 6.16 -8.01
C ALA A 137 -7.84 5.73 -9.18
N ARG A 138 -8.09 6.20 -10.41
CA ARG A 138 -7.20 5.95 -11.56
C ARG A 138 -5.79 6.46 -11.33
N ARG A 139 -5.64 7.67 -10.80
CA ARG A 139 -4.31 8.22 -10.48
C ARG A 139 -3.58 7.42 -9.41
N ALA A 140 -4.28 6.98 -8.37
CA ALA A 140 -3.76 6.16 -7.27
C ALA A 140 -3.39 4.75 -7.76
N LEU A 141 -4.26 4.11 -8.56
CA LEU A 141 -4.09 2.76 -9.08
C LEU A 141 -2.77 2.58 -9.84
N ARG A 142 -2.25 3.64 -10.48
CA ARG A 142 -0.94 3.61 -11.13
C ARG A 142 0.18 3.16 -10.19
N TYR A 143 0.06 3.43 -8.89
CA TYR A 143 1.04 3.13 -7.87
C TYR A 143 0.68 1.93 -6.98
N VAL A 144 -0.54 1.39 -7.09
CA VAL A 144 -0.93 0.19 -6.37
C VAL A 144 -0.18 -1.02 -6.94
N ALA A 145 0.34 -1.86 -6.07
CA ALA A 145 0.97 -3.14 -6.41
C ALA A 145 0.28 -4.26 -5.62
N ASP A 146 0.15 -5.41 -6.25
CA ASP A 146 -0.46 -6.61 -5.67
C ASP A 146 0.54 -7.36 -4.77
N ASP A 147 0.02 -8.31 -3.99
CA ASP A 147 0.80 -9.38 -3.34
C ASP A 147 1.71 -8.91 -2.20
N ALA A 148 1.46 -7.73 -1.62
CA ALA A 148 2.11 -7.34 -0.37
C ALA A 148 1.76 -8.33 0.74
N ARG A 149 2.73 -8.61 1.62
CA ARG A 149 2.62 -9.59 2.69
C ARG A 149 2.56 -8.96 4.08
N SER A 150 2.81 -7.67 4.17
CA SER A 150 2.62 -6.91 5.39
C SER A 150 2.20 -5.46 5.12
N PRO A 151 1.54 -4.80 6.09
CA PRO A 151 1.39 -3.35 6.11
C PRO A 151 2.67 -2.59 5.85
N ARG A 152 3.77 -3.04 6.47
CA ARG A 152 5.03 -2.30 6.42
C ARG A 152 5.69 -2.41 5.06
N GLU A 153 5.55 -3.53 4.36
CA GLU A 153 5.92 -3.62 2.94
C GLU A 153 5.19 -2.56 2.11
N CYS A 154 3.88 -2.40 2.29
CA CYS A 154 3.11 -1.37 1.58
C CYS A 154 3.70 0.03 1.81
N SER A 155 3.94 0.38 3.08
CA SER A 155 4.45 1.70 3.46
C SER A 155 5.90 1.95 2.99
N LEU A 156 6.78 0.97 3.11
CA LEU A 156 8.16 1.05 2.60
C LEU A 156 8.17 1.11 1.07
N GLY A 157 7.36 0.28 0.41
CA GLY A 157 7.17 0.30 -1.03
C GLY A 157 6.69 1.66 -1.52
N MET A 158 5.73 2.28 -0.83
CA MET A 158 5.28 3.65 -1.12
C MET A 158 6.42 4.66 -0.96
N LEU A 159 7.13 4.65 0.17
CA LEU A 159 8.22 5.59 0.42
C LEU A 159 9.31 5.47 -0.67
N LEU A 160 9.69 4.26 -1.06
CA LEU A 160 10.74 4.01 -2.05
C LEU A 160 10.30 4.34 -3.49
N SER A 161 9.06 3.98 -3.87
CA SER A 161 8.63 4.03 -5.28
C SER A 161 7.83 5.27 -5.67
N LEU A 162 7.12 5.92 -4.74
CA LEU A 162 6.24 7.03 -5.10
C LEU A 162 7.02 8.23 -5.64
N PRO A 163 6.41 9.05 -6.51
CA PRO A 163 6.99 10.31 -6.94
C PRO A 163 7.27 11.25 -5.76
N SER A 164 8.30 12.11 -5.87
CA SER A 164 8.63 13.05 -4.79
C SER A 164 7.53 14.04 -4.43
N ARG A 165 6.64 14.37 -5.37
CA ARG A 165 5.44 15.20 -5.08
C ARG A 165 4.46 14.50 -4.13
N ASN A 166 4.44 13.17 -4.12
CA ASN A 166 3.65 12.30 -3.25
C ASN A 166 4.46 11.82 -2.03
N GLY A 167 5.65 12.39 -1.78
CA GLY A 167 6.47 12.04 -0.62
C GLY A 167 7.40 10.83 -0.79
N GLY A 168 7.54 10.25 -1.99
CA GLY A 168 8.47 9.14 -2.21
C GLY A 168 9.84 9.52 -2.79
N PHE A 169 10.69 8.51 -2.97
CA PHE A 169 12.03 8.63 -3.56
C PHE A 169 12.07 8.46 -5.09
N ASP A 170 10.96 8.08 -5.74
CA ASP A 170 10.85 7.90 -7.20
C ASP A 170 11.90 6.90 -7.77
N LEU A 171 12.17 5.83 -7.02
CA LEU A 171 13.25 4.90 -7.33
C LEU A 171 12.92 3.96 -8.49
N GLY A 172 11.65 3.69 -8.76
CA GLY A 172 11.26 2.82 -9.87
C GLY A 172 9.88 2.21 -9.70
N ARG A 173 9.56 1.26 -10.58
CA ARG A 173 8.34 0.46 -10.53
C ARG A 173 8.45 -0.55 -9.39
N LEU A 174 7.42 -0.58 -8.55
CA LEU A 174 7.27 -1.45 -7.41
C LEU A 174 6.66 -2.81 -7.80
N SER A 175 7.10 -3.87 -7.15
CA SER A 175 6.41 -5.17 -7.10
C SER A 175 6.69 -5.81 -5.75
N PHE A 176 5.69 -6.42 -5.12
CA PHE A 176 5.88 -7.15 -3.87
C PHE A 176 5.99 -8.65 -4.14
N ASN A 177 6.73 -9.36 -3.30
CA ASN A 177 6.76 -10.84 -3.22
C ASN A 177 6.83 -11.56 -4.57
N ARG A 178 7.48 -10.94 -5.56
CA ARG A 178 7.55 -11.47 -6.92
C ARG A 178 8.79 -12.33 -7.03
N ALA A 179 8.59 -13.59 -7.43
CA ALA A 179 9.70 -14.49 -7.70
C ALA A 179 10.66 -13.91 -8.75
N PHE A 180 11.93 -13.84 -8.38
CA PHE A 180 13.02 -13.39 -9.25
C PHE A 180 14.06 -14.51 -9.34
N ALA A 181 14.32 -14.97 -10.57
CA ALA A 181 15.33 -15.98 -10.82
C ALA A 181 16.72 -15.34 -10.75
N THR A 182 17.52 -15.72 -9.76
CA THR A 182 18.93 -15.33 -9.66
C THR A 182 19.82 -16.47 -10.11
N ILE A 183 21.01 -16.15 -10.62
CA ILE A 183 22.00 -17.17 -10.98
C ILE A 183 22.73 -17.58 -9.69
N ASP A 184 22.54 -18.84 -9.29
CA ASP A 184 23.07 -19.44 -8.06
C ASP A 184 24.43 -20.13 -8.31
N GLY A 185 24.82 -20.32 -9.57
CA GLY A 185 26.10 -20.89 -9.94
C GLY A 185 26.13 -21.46 -11.34
N ILE A 186 27.16 -22.26 -11.60
CA ILE A 186 27.31 -23.04 -12.82
C ILE A 186 27.42 -24.50 -12.38
N ASP A 187 26.65 -25.39 -12.99
CA ASP A 187 26.71 -26.82 -12.69
C ASP A 187 28.03 -27.45 -13.21
N ARG A 188 28.25 -28.73 -12.89
CA ARG A 188 29.43 -29.49 -13.32
C ARG A 188 29.55 -29.65 -14.85
N TYR A 189 28.52 -29.25 -15.61
CA TYR A 189 28.43 -29.32 -17.06
C TYR A 189 28.50 -27.92 -17.72
N GLY A 190 28.83 -26.87 -16.96
CA GLY A 190 28.92 -25.51 -17.50
C GLY A 190 27.58 -24.79 -17.66
N ARG A 191 26.46 -25.37 -17.22
CA ARG A 191 25.12 -24.75 -17.31
C ARG A 191 24.83 -23.86 -16.11
N ARG A 192 24.22 -22.70 -16.37
CA ARG A 192 23.80 -21.78 -15.29
C ARG A 192 22.72 -22.43 -14.44
N LYS A 193 22.95 -22.53 -13.13
CA LYS A 193 21.95 -22.94 -12.15
C LYS A 193 21.24 -21.70 -11.64
N SER A 194 19.92 -21.64 -11.80
CA SER A 194 19.09 -20.56 -11.25
C SER A 194 18.43 -20.98 -9.95
N LYS A 195 18.28 -20.05 -9.00
CA LYS A 195 17.46 -20.20 -7.81
C LYS A 195 16.42 -19.09 -7.79
N ASN A 196 15.17 -19.44 -7.51
CA ASN A 196 14.13 -18.44 -7.31
C ASN A 196 14.26 -17.86 -5.91
N ARG A 197 14.33 -16.53 -5.83
CA ARG A 197 14.18 -15.77 -4.58
C ARG A 197 12.87 -14.99 -4.64
N ILE A 198 12.24 -14.83 -3.49
CA ILE A 198 11.02 -14.05 -3.32
C ILE A 198 11.37 -12.96 -2.32
N PRO A 199 11.90 -11.82 -2.78
CA PRO A 199 12.11 -10.67 -1.91
C PRO A 199 10.79 -9.98 -1.60
N ASP A 200 10.73 -9.28 -0.47
CA ASP A 200 9.49 -8.61 -0.04
C ASP A 200 9.16 -7.45 -0.99
N ILE A 201 10.17 -6.66 -1.36
CA ILE A 201 10.06 -5.50 -2.25
C ILE A 201 11.05 -5.63 -3.41
N LEU A 202 10.55 -5.42 -4.64
CA LEU A 202 11.35 -5.24 -5.84
C LEU A 202 11.13 -3.86 -6.43
N LEU A 203 12.24 -3.17 -6.71
CA LEU A 203 12.26 -1.92 -7.43
C LEU A 203 12.95 -2.12 -8.78
N GLU A 204 12.24 -1.78 -9.84
CA GLU A 204 12.74 -1.86 -11.19
C GLU A 204 12.78 -0.49 -11.84
N ALA A 205 13.91 -0.16 -12.45
CA ALA A 205 14.05 1.11 -13.14
C ALA A 205 14.90 0.97 -14.40
N THR A 206 14.56 1.77 -15.41
CA THR A 206 15.40 1.95 -16.59
C THR A 206 16.36 3.11 -16.31
N SER A 207 17.66 2.84 -16.44
CA SER A 207 18.72 3.84 -16.31
C SER A 207 18.70 4.82 -17.49
N ARG A 208 19.50 5.89 -17.41
CA ARG A 208 19.67 6.84 -18.53
C ARG A 208 20.22 6.20 -19.81
N SER A 209 20.96 5.09 -19.70
CA SER A 209 21.51 4.37 -20.85
C SER A 209 20.53 3.36 -21.46
N GLY A 210 19.29 3.29 -20.95
CA GLY A 210 18.29 2.31 -21.41
C GLY A 210 18.43 0.94 -20.74
N GLU A 211 19.40 0.76 -19.84
CA GLU A 211 19.60 -0.50 -19.13
C GLU A 211 18.52 -0.69 -18.04
N ARG A 212 17.84 -1.84 -18.06
CA ARG A 212 16.91 -2.23 -16.99
C ARG A 212 17.71 -2.73 -15.78
N ARG A 213 17.48 -2.11 -14.64
CA ARG A 213 18.11 -2.46 -13.36
C ARG A 213 17.05 -2.80 -12.34
N VAL A 214 17.36 -3.75 -11.47
CA VAL A 214 16.46 -4.26 -10.43
C VAL A 214 17.20 -4.27 -9.11
N VAL A 215 16.52 -3.88 -8.04
CA VAL A 215 17.01 -3.97 -6.66
C VAL A 215 15.94 -4.66 -5.82
N ALA A 216 16.38 -5.56 -4.95
CA ALA A 216 15.53 -6.21 -3.95
C ALA A 216 15.73 -5.60 -2.57
N VAL A 217 14.64 -5.50 -1.79
CA VAL A 217 14.65 -5.07 -0.41
C VAL A 217 13.82 -6.06 0.41
N ASP A 218 14.41 -6.65 1.44
CA ASP A 218 13.71 -7.55 2.37
C ASP A 218 13.50 -6.82 3.70
N TYR A 219 12.32 -6.98 4.28
CA TYR A 219 11.95 -6.45 5.58
C TYR A 219 11.79 -7.59 6.59
N ASP A 220 12.70 -7.65 7.56
CA ASP A 220 12.64 -8.62 8.66
C ASP A 220 12.11 -7.96 9.94
N SER A 221 10.84 -8.25 10.25
CA SER A 221 10.19 -7.78 11.47
C SER A 221 10.70 -8.42 12.76
N PHE A 222 11.34 -9.59 12.71
CA PHE A 222 11.74 -10.39 13.88
C PHE A 222 13.13 -10.06 14.42
N SER A 223 13.92 -9.32 13.64
CA SER A 223 15.31 -8.95 13.96
C SER A 223 15.50 -8.07 15.22
N THR A 224 14.42 -7.58 15.86
CA THR A 224 14.49 -6.70 17.05
C THR A 224 14.49 -7.38 18.42
N HIS A 225 14.59 -8.71 18.51
CA HIS A 225 14.65 -9.43 19.80
C HIS A 225 15.95 -10.22 20.10
N ALA A 226 17.00 -10.07 19.28
CA ALA A 226 18.33 -10.61 19.59
C ALA A 226 19.31 -9.45 19.80
N GLY A 227 19.53 -9.09 21.08
CA GLY A 227 20.27 -7.92 21.52
C GLY A 227 21.79 -7.95 21.27
N ASP A 228 22.23 -7.87 20.02
CA ASP A 228 23.64 -7.55 19.74
C ASP A 228 23.77 -6.47 18.63
N PRO A 229 24.20 -5.23 18.97
CA PRO A 229 24.54 -4.18 18.02
C PRO A 229 25.51 -4.64 16.92
N LYS A 230 26.36 -5.65 17.21
CA LYS A 230 27.30 -6.26 16.26
C LYS A 230 26.59 -7.08 15.17
N MET A 231 25.44 -7.67 15.48
CA MET A 231 24.60 -8.44 14.53
C MET A 231 23.85 -7.52 13.57
N LEU A 232 23.34 -6.38 14.05
CA LEU A 232 22.76 -5.31 13.23
C LEU A 232 23.81 -4.74 12.27
N LEU A 233 25.01 -4.44 12.78
CA LEU A 233 26.15 -4.02 11.97
C LEU A 233 26.57 -5.09 10.93
N ASP A 234 26.47 -6.38 11.26
CA ASP A 234 26.75 -7.47 10.32
C ASP A 234 25.65 -7.64 9.25
N MET A 235 24.38 -7.33 9.54
CA MET A 235 23.34 -7.21 8.51
C MET A 235 23.61 -6.03 7.57
N HIS A 236 23.96 -4.85 8.10
CA HIS A 236 24.34 -3.69 7.29
C HIS A 236 25.59 -3.96 6.44
N ARG A 237 26.59 -4.68 6.97
CA ARG A 237 27.77 -5.13 6.19
C ARG A 237 27.43 -6.18 5.14
N ARG A 238 26.43 -7.03 5.37
CA ARG A 238 25.91 -7.96 4.34
C ARG A 238 25.19 -7.22 3.22
N ASN A 239 24.48 -6.13 3.50
CA ASN A 239 23.90 -5.25 2.46
C ASN A 239 24.99 -4.63 1.57
N ASP A 240 26.15 -4.28 2.15
CA ASP A 240 27.30 -3.74 1.41
C ASP A 240 28.08 -4.82 0.61
N LEU A 241 27.96 -6.11 0.95
CA LEU A 241 28.81 -7.20 0.40
C LEU A 241 28.07 -8.28 -0.39
N ALA A 242 26.76 -8.44 -0.26
CA ALA A 242 26.02 -9.54 -0.88
C ALA A 242 25.43 -9.14 -2.25
N THR A 243 26.30 -8.88 -3.23
CA THR A 243 25.87 -9.06 -4.62
C THR A 243 25.66 -10.56 -4.81
N VAL A 244 24.44 -11.06 -4.60
CA VAL A 244 24.06 -12.43 -4.97
C VAL A 244 24.04 -12.45 -6.50
N ARG A 245 25.22 -12.64 -7.11
CA ARG A 245 25.50 -12.86 -8.54
C ARG A 245 24.38 -12.41 -9.49
N GLY A 246 24.08 -11.10 -9.49
CA GLY A 246 23.13 -10.48 -10.43
C GLY A 246 21.95 -9.70 -9.84
N LEU A 247 21.69 -9.73 -8.53
CA LEU A 247 20.65 -8.90 -7.90
C LEU A 247 21.19 -8.17 -6.65
N PRO A 248 21.34 -6.84 -6.69
CA PRO A 248 21.59 -6.03 -5.49
C PRO A 248 20.42 -6.18 -4.50
N HIS A 249 20.76 -6.42 -3.24
CA HIS A 249 19.81 -6.80 -2.20
C HIS A 249 20.09 -6.03 -0.90
N PHE A 250 19.03 -5.50 -0.29
CA PHE A 250 19.12 -4.75 0.96
C PHE A 250 18.14 -5.31 2.00
N ALA A 251 18.62 -5.69 3.17
CA ALA A 251 17.79 -6.05 4.31
C ALA A 251 17.47 -4.82 5.17
N LEU A 252 16.23 -4.75 5.65
CA LEU A 252 15.69 -3.75 6.55
C LEU A 252 15.16 -4.43 7.82
N THR A 253 15.63 -3.99 8.98
CA THR A 253 15.04 -4.37 10.26
C THR A 253 13.89 -3.45 10.65
N SER A 254 13.15 -3.82 11.70
CA SER A 254 12.15 -2.92 12.30
C SER A 254 12.75 -1.61 12.83
N ALA A 255 13.98 -1.65 13.36
CA ALA A 255 14.69 -0.46 13.84
C ALA A 255 15.09 0.46 12.69
N ASP A 256 15.52 -0.12 11.58
CA ASP A 256 15.89 0.62 10.36
C ASP A 256 14.69 1.33 9.74
N ALA A 257 13.56 0.63 9.63
CA ALA A 257 12.32 1.21 9.12
C ALA A 257 11.84 2.40 10.01
N ASN A 258 12.14 2.34 11.31
CA ASN A 258 11.83 3.39 12.27
C ASN A 258 12.91 4.50 12.33
N ASN A 259 13.93 4.46 11.47
CA ASN A 259 14.97 5.47 11.39
C ASN A 259 14.91 6.18 10.04
N PHE A 260 14.29 7.36 10.01
CA PHE A 260 14.12 8.15 8.79
C PHE A 260 15.45 8.51 8.10
N GLU A 261 16.50 8.80 8.87
CA GLU A 261 17.81 9.16 8.33
C GLU A 261 18.49 7.98 7.65
N TYR A 262 18.37 6.80 8.27
CA TYR A 262 18.85 5.56 7.68
C TYR A 262 18.10 5.23 6.39
N LEU A 263 16.76 5.32 6.38
CA LEU A 263 15.96 5.12 5.17
C LEU A 263 16.32 6.11 4.05
N CYS A 264 16.60 7.37 4.38
CA CYS A 264 17.10 8.34 3.40
C CYS A 264 18.44 7.91 2.79
N SER A 265 19.36 7.45 3.64
CA SER A 265 20.69 7.00 3.21
C SER A 265 20.60 5.74 2.34
N LEU A 266 19.77 4.78 2.75
CA LEU A 266 19.49 3.56 1.99
C LEU A 266 18.85 3.86 0.63
N ALA A 267 17.86 4.75 0.60
CA ALA A 267 17.22 5.15 -0.65
C ALA A 267 18.23 5.79 -1.63
N GLU A 268 19.19 6.57 -1.14
CA GLU A 268 20.27 7.11 -1.97
C GLU A 268 21.23 6.03 -2.48
N GLN A 269 21.52 4.99 -1.71
CA GLN A 269 22.28 3.82 -2.17
C GLN A 269 21.52 3.07 -3.28
N ILE A 270 20.24 2.75 -3.05
CA ILE A 270 19.37 2.09 -4.03
C ILE A 270 19.27 2.92 -5.32
N ARG A 271 19.11 4.26 -5.20
CA ARG A 271 19.08 5.17 -6.35
C ARG A 271 20.32 5.06 -7.22
N LYS A 272 21.51 5.04 -6.60
CA LYS A 272 22.79 4.92 -7.31
C LYS A 272 22.88 3.57 -8.04
N VAL A 273 22.50 2.48 -7.38
CA VAL A 273 22.46 1.14 -7.98
C VAL A 273 21.51 1.10 -9.18
N LEU A 274 20.30 1.63 -9.04
CA LEU A 274 19.31 1.73 -10.12
C LEU A 274 19.70 2.73 -11.22
N GLY A 275 20.79 3.50 -11.05
CA GLY A 275 21.23 4.49 -12.03
C GLY A 275 20.22 5.62 -12.23
N ARG A 276 19.45 5.93 -11.18
CA ARG A 276 18.35 6.92 -11.24
C ARG A 276 18.84 8.32 -10.91
N PRO A 277 18.31 9.35 -11.59
CA PRO A 277 18.63 10.73 -11.27
C PRO A 277 18.09 11.07 -9.88
N MET A 278 18.73 12.02 -9.20
CA MET A 278 18.19 12.61 -7.99
C MET A 278 16.82 13.23 -8.27
N ARG A 279 15.89 13.05 -7.33
CA ARG A 279 14.54 13.60 -7.39
C ARG A 279 14.23 14.38 -6.11
N PRO A 280 13.52 15.52 -6.20
CA PRO A 280 13.05 16.19 -7.42
C PRO A 280 14.19 16.69 -8.31
N ALA A 281 13.93 16.82 -9.61
CA ALA A 281 14.92 17.38 -10.53
C ALA A 281 15.09 18.89 -10.25
N LEU A 282 16.34 19.33 -10.23
CA LEU A 282 16.71 20.72 -10.00
C LEU A 282 16.99 21.41 -11.34
N ARG A 283 16.56 22.67 -11.47
CA ARG A 283 16.82 23.50 -12.65
C ARG A 283 18.11 24.31 -12.54
N THR A 284 18.57 24.51 -11.32
CA THR A 284 19.72 25.35 -10.96
C THR A 284 20.67 24.56 -10.05
N SER A 285 21.81 25.16 -9.69
CA SER A 285 22.75 24.56 -8.73
C SER A 285 22.05 24.15 -7.43
N VAL A 286 22.51 23.05 -6.84
CA VAL A 286 22.05 22.52 -5.54
C VAL A 286 22.17 23.57 -4.43
N ASP A 287 23.18 24.46 -4.53
CA ASP A 287 23.44 25.50 -3.54
C ASP A 287 22.56 26.74 -3.67
N SER A 288 21.79 26.87 -4.76
CA SER A 288 20.86 27.98 -4.90
C SER A 288 19.78 27.91 -3.82
N HIS A 289 19.32 29.08 -3.38
CA HIS A 289 18.23 29.17 -2.40
C HIS A 289 16.97 28.41 -2.86
N GLU A 290 16.63 28.50 -4.15
CA GLU A 290 15.52 27.79 -4.76
C GLU A 290 15.67 26.27 -4.68
N SER A 291 16.82 25.72 -5.10
CA SER A 291 17.08 24.28 -5.03
C SER A 291 17.06 23.76 -3.59
N ARG A 292 17.64 24.51 -2.64
CA ARG A 292 17.61 24.15 -1.22
C ARG A 292 16.17 24.09 -0.69
N ARG A 293 15.32 25.05 -1.07
CA ARG A 293 13.89 25.07 -0.71
C ARG A 293 13.15 23.85 -1.28
N ILE A 294 13.38 23.53 -2.56
CA ILE A 294 12.77 22.36 -3.23
C ILE A 294 13.19 21.04 -2.56
N LEU A 295 14.48 20.88 -2.24
CA LEU A 295 14.99 19.69 -1.56
C LEU A 295 14.44 19.57 -0.15
N MET A 296 14.35 20.68 0.59
CA MET A 296 13.75 20.73 1.93
C MET A 296 12.28 20.33 1.89
N GLU A 297 11.51 20.86 0.93
CA GLU A 297 10.10 20.52 0.75
C GLU A 297 9.90 19.03 0.41
N ALA A 298 10.73 18.49 -0.49
CA ALA A 298 10.70 17.06 -0.82
C ALA A 298 11.05 16.18 0.39
N ARG A 299 12.06 16.57 1.18
CA ARG A 299 12.44 15.89 2.42
C ARG A 299 11.32 15.93 3.44
N TYR A 300 10.65 17.08 3.61
CA TYR A 300 9.51 17.21 4.52
C TYR A 300 8.35 16.31 4.10
N ARG A 301 8.00 16.27 2.80
CA ARG A 301 6.95 15.36 2.30
C ARG A 301 7.30 13.89 2.54
N ARG A 302 8.56 13.48 2.35
CA ARG A 302 9.05 12.14 2.70
C ARG A 302 8.90 11.84 4.18
N TYR A 303 9.25 12.80 5.04
CA TYR A 303 9.10 12.66 6.47
C TYR A 303 7.62 12.51 6.87
N VAL A 304 6.72 13.30 6.29
CA VAL A 304 5.28 13.19 6.53
C VAL A 304 4.74 11.82 6.10
N LEU A 305 5.12 11.34 4.92
CA LEU A 305 4.72 10.02 4.44
C LEU A 305 5.26 8.90 5.35
N TRP A 306 6.55 8.96 5.69
CA TRP A 306 7.17 8.01 6.62
C TRP A 306 6.48 7.99 7.99
N ARG A 307 6.28 9.17 8.59
CA ARG A 307 5.62 9.29 9.90
C ARG A 307 4.17 8.82 9.86
N ARG A 308 3.48 8.98 8.74
CA ARG A 308 2.06 8.62 8.60
C ARG A 308 1.84 7.14 8.31
N PHE A 309 2.71 6.50 7.53
CA PHE A 309 2.46 5.14 7.04
C PHE A 309 3.45 4.10 7.55
N VAL A 310 4.72 4.47 7.82
CA VAL A 310 5.77 3.51 8.19
C VAL A 310 5.83 3.28 9.71
N ILE A 311 5.64 4.35 10.49
CA ILE A 311 5.74 4.32 11.95
C ILE A 311 4.50 3.71 12.64
N PRO A 312 3.28 4.20 12.41
CA PRO A 312 2.12 3.71 13.12
C PRO A 312 1.78 2.26 12.75
N PRO A 313 1.12 1.52 13.65
CA PRO A 313 0.42 0.29 13.32
C PRO A 313 -0.58 0.50 12.17
N PHE A 314 -0.88 -0.56 11.42
CA PHE A 314 -1.81 -0.47 10.29
C PHE A 314 -3.19 0.05 10.70
N ASP A 315 -3.72 -0.41 11.85
CA ASP A 315 -5.05 -0.04 12.34
C ASP A 315 -5.15 1.47 12.54
N ASP A 316 -4.16 2.08 13.19
CA ASP A 316 -4.10 3.54 13.38
C ASP A 316 -4.09 4.30 12.05
N VAL A 317 -3.41 3.77 11.03
CA VAL A 317 -3.40 4.36 9.68
C VAL A 317 -4.79 4.30 9.06
N VAL A 318 -5.41 3.13 9.06
CA VAL A 318 -6.71 2.91 8.41
C VAL A 318 -7.84 3.60 9.16
N ASP A 319 -7.85 3.57 10.48
CA ASP A 319 -8.80 4.31 11.31
C ASP A 319 -8.65 5.82 11.08
N GLY A 320 -7.43 6.33 10.90
CA GLY A 320 -7.19 7.71 10.52
C GLY A 320 -7.69 8.08 9.10
N ILE A 321 -7.76 7.10 8.19
CA ILE A 321 -8.28 7.29 6.82
C ILE A 321 -9.81 7.22 6.81
N ILE A 322 -10.39 6.23 7.47
CA ILE A 322 -11.83 5.94 7.45
C ILE A 322 -12.59 6.81 8.46
N GLY A 323 -12.02 7.05 9.64
CA GLY A 323 -12.64 7.81 10.74
C GLY A 323 -12.61 9.33 10.61
N GLY A 324 -11.96 9.89 9.58
CA GLY A 324 -12.09 11.30 9.28
C GLY A 324 -13.51 11.63 8.82
N ASP A 325 -14.09 12.75 9.28
CA ASP A 325 -15.45 13.25 8.96
C ASP A 325 -15.70 13.57 7.46
N ARG A 326 -15.08 12.87 6.50
CA ARG A 326 -15.02 13.23 5.07
C ARG A 326 -15.60 12.17 4.13
N TRP A 327 -16.70 11.54 4.50
CA TRP A 327 -17.49 10.70 3.61
C TRP A 327 -18.76 11.44 3.20
#